data_AF-A0A099IBY8-F1
#
_entry.id   AF-A0A099IBY8-F1
#
_cell.length_a   1.000
_cell.length_b   1.000
_cell.length_c   1.000
_cell.angle_alpha   90.00
_cell.angle_beta   90.00
_cell.angle_gamma   90.00
#
_symmetry.space_group_name_H-M   'P 1'
#
loop_
_entity.id
_entity.type
_entity.pdbx_description
1 polymer ?
#
loop_
_entity_poly.entity_id
_entity_poly.type
_entity_poly.pdbx_seq_one_letter_code
_entity_poly.pdbx_strand_id
1 'polypeptide(L)'
;MRPFIGILMTHDDIEYVIPLTSPKDKHKNMKNTMDFHKINGGKWGAINFNNMFPVLHDPSVYKIIRPLKDENTYSNLLINQISWLNKTENREMVLKKAEKLYEAYVNDTLQDKIKKRCCDFKKLEKHYKEYITLTLSQK
;
A
#
# COMPACT_ATOMS: atom_id res chain seq x y z
N MET A 1 -10.28 -6.34 15.95
CA MET A 1 -9.87 -6.29 14.53
C MET A 1 -8.47 -5.69 14.44
N ARG A 2 -7.54 -6.28 13.67
CA ARG A 2 -6.17 -5.74 13.51
C ARG A 2 -6.19 -4.66 12.43
N PRO A 3 -5.78 -3.41 12.72
CA PRO A 3 -5.77 -2.36 11.69
C PRO A 3 -4.77 -2.71 10.59
N PHE A 4 -5.16 -2.47 9.34
CA PHE A 4 -4.25 -2.48 8.21
C PHE A 4 -3.43 -1.18 8.23
N ILE A 5 -2.14 -1.30 7.94
CA ILE A 5 -1.24 -0.15 7.87
C ILE A 5 -0.68 -0.12 6.46
N GLY A 6 -0.66 1.06 5.87
CA GLY A 6 -0.17 1.26 4.52
C GLY A 6 0.33 2.67 4.31
N ILE A 7 0.77 2.91 3.08
CA ILE A 7 1.29 4.18 2.61
C ILE A 7 0.24 4.79 1.70
N LEU A 8 -0.03 6.09 1.86
CA LEU A 8 -0.91 6.81 0.96
C LEU A 8 -0.16 7.19 -0.32
N MET A 9 -0.82 6.95 -1.45
CA MET A 9 -0.44 7.42 -2.78
C MET A 9 -1.68 8.05 -3.41
N THR A 10 -1.50 9.10 -4.20
CA THR A 10 -2.59 9.70 -4.97
C THR A 10 -2.33 9.46 -6.45
N HIS A 11 -3.35 9.02 -7.17
CA HIS A 11 -3.34 8.85 -8.62
C HIS A 11 -4.69 9.32 -9.17
N ASP A 12 -4.70 10.26 -10.12
CA ASP A 12 -5.92 10.86 -10.71
C ASP A 12 -6.99 11.24 -9.67
N ASP A 13 -6.59 11.99 -8.64
CA ASP A 13 -7.44 12.43 -7.51
C ASP A 13 -8.04 11.30 -6.64
N ILE A 14 -7.63 10.06 -6.86
CA ILE A 14 -7.98 8.91 -6.02
C ILE A 14 -6.83 8.62 -5.08
N GLU A 15 -7.11 8.60 -3.77
CA GLU A 15 -6.16 8.11 -2.79
C GLU A 15 -6.17 6.58 -2.74
N TYR A 16 -4.97 6.01 -2.64
CA TYR A 16 -4.71 4.59 -2.53
C TYR A 16 -3.96 4.28 -1.25
N VAL A 17 -4.32 3.18 -0.60
CA VAL A 17 -3.51 2.57 0.45
C VAL A 17 -2.63 1.48 -0.18
N ILE A 18 -1.32 1.59 -0.01
CA ILE A 18 -0.35 0.54 -0.34
C ILE A 18 -0.03 -0.27 0.94
N PRO A 19 -0.49 -1.52 1.07
CA PRO A 19 -0.37 -2.26 2.32
C PRO A 19 1.06 -2.61 2.72
N LEU A 20 1.37 -2.41 4.00
CA LEU A 20 2.52 -3.02 4.66
C LEU A 20 2.16 -4.40 5.21
N THR A 21 3.13 -5.30 5.24
CA THR A 21 3.03 -6.59 5.94
C THR A 21 4.16 -6.72 6.95
N SER A 22 3.85 -7.27 8.11
CA SER A 22 4.86 -7.67 9.12
C SER A 22 5.86 -8.69 8.55
N PRO A 23 7.05 -8.84 9.16
CA PRO A 23 8.01 -9.90 8.83
C PRO A 23 7.36 -11.28 8.81
N LYS A 24 7.73 -12.10 7.83
CA LYS A 24 7.33 -13.50 7.67
C LYS A 24 8.53 -14.26 7.16
N ASP A 25 8.67 -15.55 7.48
CA ASP A 25 9.83 -16.34 7.07
C ASP A 25 10.03 -16.36 5.55
N LYS A 26 8.93 -16.42 4.79
CA LYS A 26 8.99 -16.34 3.32
C LYS A 26 9.67 -15.06 2.80
N HIS A 27 9.63 -13.94 3.53
CA HIS A 27 10.26 -12.69 3.10
C HIS A 27 11.79 -12.79 3.07
N LYS A 28 12.40 -13.72 3.81
CA LYS A 28 13.86 -13.96 3.75
C LYS A 28 14.27 -14.38 2.33
N ASN A 29 13.45 -15.22 1.69
CA ASN A 29 13.75 -15.83 0.39
C ASN A 29 13.09 -15.09 -0.79
N MET A 30 12.00 -14.36 -0.55
CA MET A 30 11.34 -13.59 -1.61
C MET A 30 12.27 -12.53 -2.20
N LYS A 31 12.26 -12.40 -3.52
CA LYS A 31 12.96 -11.34 -4.25
C LYS A 31 12.07 -10.10 -4.35
N ASN A 32 12.69 -8.93 -4.43
CA ASN A 32 11.96 -7.72 -4.79
C ASN A 32 11.52 -7.84 -6.26
N THR A 33 10.23 -7.67 -6.52
CA THR A 33 9.60 -7.70 -7.86
C THR A 33 8.79 -6.43 -8.06
N MET A 34 8.26 -6.17 -9.25
CA MET A 34 7.47 -4.95 -9.51
C MET A 34 6.33 -4.74 -8.50
N ASP A 35 5.72 -5.83 -8.05
CA ASP A 35 4.59 -5.85 -7.13
C ASP A 35 4.92 -6.05 -5.65
N PHE A 36 6.21 -6.21 -5.29
CA PHE A 36 6.62 -6.51 -3.91
C PHE A 36 7.97 -5.89 -3.56
N HIS A 37 8.11 -5.31 -2.36
CA HIS A 37 9.38 -4.76 -1.88
C HIS A 37 9.63 -5.08 -0.41
N LYS A 38 10.78 -5.69 -0.09
CA LYS A 38 11.21 -5.99 1.27
C LYS A 38 11.74 -4.75 1.97
N ILE A 39 11.32 -4.53 3.21
CA ILE A 39 11.86 -3.47 4.06
C ILE A 39 13.01 -4.08 4.88
N ASN A 40 14.20 -3.48 4.77
CA ASN A 40 15.41 -3.94 5.46
C ASN A 40 15.66 -5.45 5.27
N GLY A 41 15.74 -5.90 4.00
CA GLY A 41 15.95 -7.31 3.66
C GLY A 41 14.82 -8.26 4.08
N GLY A 42 13.68 -7.74 4.55
CA GLY A 42 12.55 -8.51 5.08
C GLY A 42 12.48 -8.51 6.61
N LYS A 43 13.51 -8.00 7.30
CA LYS A 43 13.57 -7.91 8.78
C LYS A 43 12.46 -7.04 9.35
N TRP A 44 12.03 -6.03 8.61
CA TRP A 44 10.93 -5.14 9.00
C TRP A 44 9.68 -5.37 8.16
N GLY A 45 9.59 -6.52 7.49
CA GLY A 45 8.44 -6.87 6.67
C GLY A 45 8.60 -6.42 5.22
N ALA A 46 7.49 -6.09 4.58
CA ALA A 46 7.46 -5.78 3.16
C ALA A 46 6.25 -4.90 2.79
N ILE A 47 6.27 -4.42 1.55
CA ILE A 47 5.24 -3.61 0.90
C ILE A 47 4.61 -4.47 -0.21
N ASN A 48 3.29 -4.62 -0.18
CA ASN A 48 2.52 -5.41 -1.16
C ASN A 48 1.80 -4.48 -2.13
N PHE A 49 2.47 -4.07 -3.21
CA PHE A 49 1.92 -3.15 -4.20
C PHE A 49 0.75 -3.77 -4.96
N ASN A 50 0.80 -5.08 -5.22
CA ASN A 50 -0.30 -5.81 -5.86
C ASN A 50 -1.62 -5.69 -5.08
N ASN A 51 -1.57 -5.44 -3.77
CA ASN A 51 -2.75 -5.39 -2.92
C ASN A 51 -3.23 -3.96 -2.64
N MET A 52 -2.72 -2.95 -3.37
CA MET A 52 -3.19 -1.58 -3.17
C MET A 52 -4.66 -1.41 -3.57
N PHE A 53 -5.36 -0.52 -2.87
CA PHE A 53 -6.78 -0.29 -3.06
C PHE A 53 -7.14 1.18 -2.84
N PRO A 54 -8.15 1.70 -3.56
CA PRO A 54 -8.60 3.08 -3.38
C PRO A 54 -9.28 3.24 -2.02
N VAL A 55 -9.08 4.39 -1.39
CA VAL A 55 -9.61 4.73 -0.08
C VAL A 55 -10.24 6.12 -0.12
N LEU A 56 -11.30 6.30 0.66
CA LEU A 56 -11.90 7.60 0.86
C LEU A 56 -11.05 8.41 1.82
N HIS A 57 -10.80 9.68 1.48
CA HIS A 57 -10.23 10.66 2.39
C HIS A 57 -11.23 11.02 3.50
N ASP A 58 -11.45 10.10 4.44
CA ASP A 58 -12.40 10.25 5.52
C ASP A 58 -11.77 9.77 6.85
N PRO A 59 -11.68 10.63 7.88
CA PRO A 59 -11.17 10.26 9.20
C PRO A 59 -11.93 9.13 9.91
N SER A 60 -13.16 8.83 9.49
CA SER A 60 -13.93 7.68 9.95
C SER A 60 -13.48 6.36 9.29
N VAL A 61 -12.85 6.43 8.12
CA VAL A 61 -12.35 5.27 7.35
C VAL A 61 -10.93 4.89 7.77
N TYR A 62 -10.03 5.87 7.88
CA TYR A 62 -8.66 5.61 8.34
C TYR A 62 -8.11 6.75 9.19
N LYS A 63 -7.04 6.43 9.93
CA LYS A 63 -6.31 7.39 10.76
C LYS A 63 -4.83 7.37 10.40
N ILE A 64 -4.23 8.56 10.33
CA ILE A 64 -2.77 8.68 10.22
C ILE A 64 -2.17 8.34 11.57
N ILE A 65 -1.31 7.32 11.60
CA ILE A 65 -0.66 6.87 12.83
C ILE A 65 0.69 7.57 13.02
N ARG A 66 0.99 7.89 14.29
CA ARG A 66 2.31 8.34 14.73
C ARG A 66 2.72 7.45 15.90
N PRO A 67 3.36 6.30 15.65
CA PRO A 67 3.70 5.37 16.72
C PRO A 67 4.71 6.01 17.66
N LEU A 68 4.48 5.83 18.96
CA LEU A 68 5.41 6.23 20.01
C LEU A 68 6.26 5.03 20.40
N LYS A 69 7.49 5.29 20.82
CA LYS A 69 8.37 4.24 21.32
C LYS A 69 7.83 3.76 22.67
N ASP A 70 7.55 2.47 22.76
CA ASP A 70 7.10 1.79 23.97
C ASP A 70 7.78 0.41 24.07
N GLU A 71 7.47 -0.35 25.11
CA GLU A 71 7.96 -1.72 25.30
C GLU A 71 7.34 -2.72 24.31
N ASN A 72 6.34 -2.31 23.52
CA ASN A 72 5.65 -3.16 22.58
C ASN A 72 6.51 -3.40 21.33
N THR A 73 6.78 -4.67 21.04
CA THR A 73 7.52 -5.10 19.85
C THR A 73 6.87 -4.63 18.54
N TYR A 74 5.54 -4.47 18.52
CA TYR A 74 4.80 -3.98 17.36
C TYR A 74 5.02 -2.48 17.12
N SER A 75 4.96 -1.64 18.15
CA SER A 75 5.23 -0.20 18.00
C SER A 75 6.64 0.05 17.48
N ASN A 76 7.62 -0.70 17.98
CA ASN A 76 9.00 -0.67 17.49
C ASN A 76 9.11 -1.10 16.02
N LEU A 77 8.34 -2.11 15.57
CA LEU A 77 8.26 -2.46 14.15
C LEU A 77 7.72 -1.31 13.30
N LEU A 78 6.64 -0.64 13.75
CA LEU A 78 6.06 0.48 13.02
C LEU A 78 7.01 1.68 12.93
N ILE A 79 7.71 2.00 14.01
CA ILE A 79 8.73 3.05 14.01
C ILE A 79 9.83 2.74 13.00
N ASN A 80 10.30 1.49 12.95
CA ASN A 80 11.31 1.07 11.98
C ASN A 80 10.81 1.18 10.53
N GLN A 81 9.57 0.76 10.26
CA GLN A 81 8.96 0.88 8.94
C GLN A 81 8.80 2.35 8.52
N ILE A 82 8.27 3.20 9.40
CA ILE A 82 8.08 4.63 9.15
C ILE A 82 9.42 5.33 8.98
N SER A 83 10.40 5.05 9.83
CA SER A 83 11.75 5.63 9.71
C SER A 83 12.40 5.25 8.37
N TRP A 84 12.25 4.01 7.93
CA TRP A 84 12.73 3.58 6.62
C TRP A 84 12.01 4.30 5.48
N LEU A 85 10.68 4.42 5.57
CA LEU A 85 9.83 5.06 4.55
C LEU A 85 10.01 6.58 4.48
N ASN A 86 10.33 7.24 5.59
CA ASN A 86 10.53 8.68 5.65
C ASN A 86 11.88 9.12 5.07
N LYS A 87 12.77 8.19 4.73
CA LYS A 87 13.93 8.52 3.91
C LYS A 87 13.48 8.85 2.50
N THR A 88 13.92 10.00 1.99
CA THR A 88 13.49 10.54 0.69
C THR A 88 13.62 9.52 -0.43
N GLU A 89 14.76 8.85 -0.52
CA GLU A 89 15.05 7.86 -1.57
C GLU A 89 14.10 6.64 -1.52
N ASN A 90 13.69 6.22 -0.32
CA ASN A 90 12.78 5.10 -0.15
C ASN A 90 11.34 5.51 -0.48
N ARG A 91 10.92 6.69 -0.01
CA ARG A 91 9.58 7.23 -0.32
C ARG A 91 9.38 7.35 -1.82
N GLU A 92 10.32 7.98 -2.51
CA GLU A 92 10.27 8.17 -3.97
C GLU A 92 10.27 6.83 -4.70
N MET A 93 11.13 5.89 -4.30
CA MET A 93 11.16 4.56 -4.89
C MET A 93 9.84 3.82 -4.72
N VAL A 94 9.23 3.86 -3.53
CA VAL A 94 7.95 3.21 -3.24
C VAL A 94 6.84 3.82 -4.10
N LEU A 95 6.67 5.14 -4.08
CA LEU A 95 5.61 5.81 -4.84
C LEU A 95 5.76 5.56 -6.34
N LYS A 96 6.97 5.76 -6.88
CA LYS A 96 7.27 5.50 -8.30
C LYS A 96 7.02 4.06 -8.70
N LYS A 97 7.31 3.09 -7.82
CA LYS A 97 7.08 1.68 -8.09
C LYS A 97 5.60 1.33 -8.09
N ALA A 98 4.84 1.93 -7.19
CA ALA A 98 3.40 1.75 -7.08
C ALA A 98 2.67 2.33 -8.31
N GLU A 99 3.05 3.55 -8.71
CA GLU A 99 2.53 4.20 -9.92
C GLU A 99 2.84 3.37 -11.18
N LYS A 100 4.10 2.93 -11.35
CA LYS A 100 4.46 2.05 -12.47
C LYS A 100 3.67 0.75 -12.52
N LEU A 101 3.38 0.15 -11.35
CA LEU A 101 2.57 -1.07 -11.30
C LEU A 101 1.12 -0.77 -11.71
N TYR A 102 0.56 0.34 -11.21
CA TYR A 102 -0.79 0.79 -11.54
C TYR A 102 -0.92 1.02 -13.05
N GLU A 103 -0.07 1.88 -13.62
CA GLU A 103 -0.07 2.22 -15.04
C GLU A 103 0.07 0.98 -15.91
N ALA A 104 1.00 0.09 -15.58
CA ALA A 104 1.19 -1.15 -16.33
C ALA A 104 -0.04 -2.07 -16.25
N TYR A 105 -0.72 -2.13 -15.10
CA TYR A 105 -1.95 -2.91 -14.93
C TYR A 105 -3.10 -2.32 -15.77
N VAL A 106 -3.30 -1.01 -15.70
CA VAL A 106 -4.40 -0.33 -16.40
C VAL A 106 -4.22 -0.35 -17.91
N ASN A 107 -2.99 -0.14 -18.38
CA ASN A 107 -2.64 -0.15 -19.80
C ASN A 107 -2.43 -1.55 -20.37
N ASP A 108 -2.67 -2.60 -19.59
CA ASP A 108 -2.53 -4.00 -20.01
C ASP A 108 -1.13 -4.38 -20.53
N THR A 109 -0.09 -3.73 -20.00
CA THR A 109 1.32 -4.01 -20.31
C THR A 109 2.04 -4.80 -19.21
N LEU A 110 1.36 -5.05 -18.09
CA LEU A 110 1.89 -5.80 -16.96
C LEU A 110 1.95 -7.30 -17.29
N GLN A 111 3.09 -7.93 -16.96
CA GLN A 111 3.26 -9.38 -17.13
C GLN A 111 2.15 -10.18 -16.43
N ASP A 112 1.55 -11.14 -17.14
CA ASP A 112 0.41 -11.95 -16.66
C ASP A 112 0.60 -12.53 -15.26
N LYS A 113 1.79 -13.06 -14.97
CA LYS A 113 2.10 -13.65 -13.65
C LYS A 113 2.03 -12.65 -12.50
N ILE A 114 2.29 -11.37 -12.78
CA ILE A 114 2.21 -10.28 -11.80
C ILE A 114 0.76 -9.79 -11.75
N LYS A 115 0.14 -9.57 -12.92
CA LYS A 115 -1.25 -9.14 -13.05
C LYS A 115 -2.22 -10.05 -12.30
N LYS A 116 -2.05 -11.38 -12.39
CA LYS A 116 -2.84 -12.39 -11.67
C LYS A 116 -2.75 -12.31 -10.14
N ARG A 117 -1.75 -11.62 -9.60
CA ARG A 117 -1.59 -11.39 -8.15
C ARG A 117 -2.13 -10.05 -7.69
N CYS A 118 -2.41 -9.13 -8.61
CA CYS A 118 -2.96 -7.82 -8.30
C CYS A 118 -4.43 -7.93 -7.93
N CYS A 119 -4.86 -7.07 -7.01
CA CYS A 119 -6.24 -6.67 -6.92
C CYS A 119 -6.70 -6.12 -8.29
N ASP A 120 -7.98 -6.29 -8.59
CA ASP A 120 -8.53 -5.73 -9.81
C ASP A 120 -8.73 -4.21 -9.65
N PHE A 121 -7.69 -3.44 -9.99
CA PHE A 121 -7.68 -1.99 -9.79
C PHE A 121 -8.83 -1.30 -10.54
N LYS A 122 -9.13 -1.75 -11.77
CA LYS A 122 -10.23 -1.19 -12.58
C LYS A 122 -11.57 -1.42 -11.90
N LYS A 123 -11.80 -2.62 -11.35
CA LYS A 123 -13.03 -2.95 -10.63
C LYS A 123 -13.12 -2.21 -9.30
N LEU A 124 -12.01 -2.08 -8.56
CA LEU A 124 -11.96 -1.34 -7.31
C LEU A 124 -12.29 0.14 -7.52
N GLU A 125 -11.72 0.78 -8.54
CA GLU A 125 -12.04 2.17 -8.86
C GLU A 125 -13.50 2.36 -9.28
N LYS A 126 -14.03 1.44 -10.07
CA LYS A 126 -15.44 1.49 -10.47
C LYS A 126 -16.33 1.52 -9.23
N HIS A 127 -16.13 0.61 -8.29
CA HIS A 127 -16.91 0.56 -7.06
C HIS A 127 -16.65 1.74 -6.12
N TYR A 128 -15.41 2.23 -6.06
CA TYR A 128 -15.08 3.47 -5.34
C TYR A 128 -15.86 4.67 -5.88
N LYS A 129 -15.89 4.85 -7.20
CA LYS A 129 -16.64 5.92 -7.88
C LYS A 129 -18.15 5.79 -7.62
N GLU A 130 -18.70 4.58 -7.76
CA GLU A 130 -20.11 4.29 -7.45
C GLU A 130 -20.47 4.67 -6.00
N TYR A 131 -19.62 4.29 -5.04
CA TYR A 131 -19.83 4.61 -3.62
C TYR A 131 -19.82 6.11 -3.34
N ILE A 132 -18.87 6.85 -3.92
CA ILE A 132 -18.79 8.31 -3.77
C ILE A 132 -20.02 8.98 -4.35
N THR A 133 -20.42 8.61 -5.57
CA THR A 133 -21.61 9.18 -6.21
C THR A 133 -22.85 8.97 -5.33
N LEU A 134 -23.07 7.77 -4.79
CA LEU A 134 -24.19 7.48 -3.90
C LEU A 134 -24.14 8.29 -2.60
N THR A 135 -22.96 8.41 -1.99
CA THR A 135 -22.78 9.11 -0.71
C THR A 135 -22.96 10.62 -0.85
N LEU A 136 -22.51 11.20 -1.97
CA LEU A 136 -22.70 12.62 -2.28
C LEU A 136 -24.13 12.95 -2.71
N SER A 137 -24.88 11.99 -3.26
CA SER A 137 -26.30 12.17 -3.63
C SER A 137 -27.25 12.12 -2.42
N GLN A 138 -26.76 11.67 -1.26
CA GLN A 138 -27.53 11.53 -0.02
C GLN A 138 -27.25 12.65 1.01
N LYS A 139 -26.35 13.59 0.68
CA LYS A 139 -26.09 14.81 1.45
C LYS A 139 -26.75 16.00 0.75
#